data_AF-A0A0C3CEZ1-F1
#
_entry.id   AF-A0A0C3CEZ1-F1
#
_cell.length_a   1.000
_cell.length_b   1.000
_cell.length_c   1.000
_cell.angle_alpha   90.00
_cell.angle_beta   90.00
_cell.angle_gamma   90.00
#
_symmetry.space_group_name_H-M   'P 1'
#
loop_
_entity.id
_entity.type
_entity.pdbx_description
1 polymer ?
#
loop_
_entity_poly.entity_id
_entity_poly.type
_entity_poly.pdbx_seq_one_letter_code
_entity_poly.pdbx_strand_id
1 'polypeptide(L)'
;TTEPLVRIVEVKGHLALLHAFSELKNQVNVLEVPVPHVPADNERKWAWFVALAVERFDVWCQDLRPGDQSKSLKIVLPPIDVLMVWHAYMLNPRWYAEDCMRIPACKALKEFERHFGALLVGFSF
;
A
#
# COMPACT_ATOMS: atom_id res chain seq x y z
N THR A 1 4.81 -31.07 -9.78
CA THR A 1 3.79 -30.32 -9.02
C THR A 1 2.85 -29.68 -10.02
N THR A 2 1.57 -30.00 -9.97
CA THR A 2 0.55 -29.54 -10.95
C THR A 2 -0.36 -28.44 -10.40
N GLU A 3 -0.15 -28.01 -9.16
CA GLU A 3 -0.92 -26.91 -8.59
C GLU A 3 -0.40 -25.55 -9.09
N PRO A 4 -1.31 -24.62 -9.45
CA PRO A 4 -0.93 -23.29 -9.89
C PRO A 4 -0.31 -22.49 -8.75
N LEU A 5 0.77 -21.76 -9.05
CA LEU A 5 1.49 -20.92 -8.08
C LEU A 5 0.65 -19.77 -7.52
N VAL A 6 -0.38 -19.33 -8.26
CA VAL A 6 -1.31 -18.27 -7.85
C VAL A 6 -2.73 -18.80 -7.96
N ARG A 7 -3.49 -18.66 -6.88
CA ARG A 7 -4.88 -19.13 -6.77
C ARG A 7 -5.85 -18.05 -7.25
N ILE A 8 -7.01 -18.48 -7.73
CA ILE A 8 -8.07 -17.58 -8.21
C ILE A 8 -8.48 -16.54 -7.15
N VAL A 9 -8.49 -16.92 -5.88
CA VAL A 9 -8.80 -16.01 -4.77
C VAL A 9 -7.80 -14.86 -4.64
N GLU A 10 -6.51 -15.13 -4.89
CA GLU A 10 -5.45 -14.11 -4.83
C GLU A 10 -5.57 -13.15 -6.02
N VAL A 11 -5.89 -13.67 -7.21
CA VAL A 11 -6.17 -12.84 -8.39
C VAL A 11 -7.37 -11.92 -8.15
N LYS A 12 -8.46 -12.46 -7.59
CA LYS A 12 -9.66 -11.69 -7.26
C LYS A 12 -9.36 -10.59 -6.24
N GLY A 13 -8.63 -10.90 -5.18
CA GLY A 13 -8.21 -9.91 -4.19
C GLY A 13 -7.29 -8.83 -4.76
N HIS A 14 -6.39 -9.20 -5.66
CA HIS A 14 -5.52 -8.22 -6.32
C HIS A 14 -6.32 -7.28 -7.22
N LEU A 15 -7.28 -7.81 -7.98
CA LEU A 15 -8.19 -6.97 -8.77
C LEU A 15 -9.05 -6.05 -7.88
N ALA A 16 -9.52 -6.53 -6.73
CA ALA A 16 -10.24 -5.70 -5.75
C ALA A 16 -9.36 -4.56 -5.22
N LEU A 17 -8.08 -4.84 -4.94
CA LEU A 17 -7.11 -3.85 -4.50
C LEU A 17 -6.87 -2.78 -5.58
N LEU A 18 -6.67 -3.19 -6.84
CA LEU A 18 -6.50 -2.26 -7.96
C LEU A 18 -7.76 -1.41 -8.18
N HIS A 19 -8.94 -2.00 -8.03
CA HIS A 19 -10.20 -1.26 -8.06
C HIS A 19 -10.28 -0.22 -6.93
N ALA A 20 -9.86 -0.57 -5.71
CA ALA A 20 -9.80 0.38 -4.60
C ALA A 20 -8.84 1.56 -4.86
N PHE A 21 -7.71 1.33 -5.53
CA PHE A 21 -6.81 2.41 -5.94
C PHE A 21 -7.42 3.32 -7.02
N SER A 22 -8.14 2.73 -7.98
CA SER A 22 -8.89 3.49 -8.99
C SER A 22 -9.95 4.37 -8.34
N GLU A 23 -10.70 3.82 -7.38
CA GLU A 23 -11.72 4.56 -6.64
C GLU A 23 -11.10 5.67 -5.79
N LEU A 24 -9.97 5.42 -5.14
CA LEU A 24 -9.21 6.44 -4.42
C LEU A 24 -8.83 7.61 -5.34
N LYS A 25 -8.34 7.34 -6.56
CA LYS A 25 -8.03 8.41 -7.53
C LYS A 25 -9.28 9.21 -7.92
N ASN A 26 -10.41 8.55 -8.12
CA ASN A 26 -11.68 9.23 -8.41
C ASN A 26 -12.11 10.15 -7.25
N GLN A 27 -12.02 9.65 -6.02
CA GLN A 27 -12.34 10.42 -4.80
C GLN A 27 -11.45 11.66 -4.66
N VAL A 28 -10.13 11.52 -4.88
CA VAL A 28 -9.19 12.65 -4.84
C VAL A 28 -9.53 13.70 -5.91
N ASN A 29 -9.96 13.29 -7.10
CA ASN A 29 -10.30 14.23 -8.17
C ASN A 29 -11.49 15.12 -7.79
N VAL A 30 -12.53 14.54 -7.17
CA VAL A 30 -13.74 15.26 -6.73
C VAL A 30 -13.58 15.97 -5.39
N LEU A 31 -12.52 15.67 -4.63
CA LEU A 31 -12.30 16.26 -3.32
C LEU A 31 -11.96 17.75 -3.45
N GLU A 32 -12.72 18.56 -2.70
CA GLU A 32 -12.42 19.96 -2.43
C GLU A 32 -11.91 20.08 -1.00
N VAL A 33 -10.66 20.52 -0.86
CA VAL A 33 -9.99 20.67 0.43
C VAL A 33 -9.77 22.16 0.68
N PRO A 34 -10.05 22.69 1.88
CA PRO A 34 -9.79 24.09 2.23
C PRO A 34 -8.31 24.33 2.54
N VAL A 35 -7.42 23.74 1.72
CA VAL A 35 -5.97 23.84 1.87
C VAL A 35 -5.45 24.77 0.77
N PRO A 36 -4.63 25.78 1.11
CA PRO A 36 -4.04 26.66 0.10
C PRO A 36 -3.19 25.88 -0.91
N HIS A 37 -3.16 26.34 -2.15
CA HIS A 37 -2.27 25.84 -3.22
C HIS A 37 -2.50 24.40 -3.70
N VAL A 38 -3.66 23.78 -3.42
CA VAL A 38 -4.02 22.51 -4.06
C VAL A 38 -4.18 22.73 -5.58
N PRO A 39 -3.49 21.94 -6.43
CA PRO A 39 -3.64 22.07 -7.88
C PRO A 39 -5.08 21.81 -8.35
N ALA A 40 -5.57 22.64 -9.28
CA ALA A 40 -6.90 22.46 -9.88
C ALA A 40 -6.94 21.34 -10.93
N ASP A 41 -5.83 21.14 -11.65
CA ASP A 41 -5.68 20.06 -12.63
C ASP A 41 -5.64 18.68 -11.95
N ASN A 42 -6.44 17.74 -12.44
CA ASN A 42 -6.62 16.42 -11.80
C ASN A 42 -5.31 15.61 -11.75
N GLU A 43 -4.48 15.65 -12.78
CA GLU A 43 -3.22 14.90 -12.79
C GLU A 43 -2.22 15.51 -11.81
N ARG A 44 -2.12 16.84 -11.74
CA ARG A 44 -1.31 17.52 -10.72
C ARG A 44 -1.85 17.33 -9.31
N LYS A 45 -3.18 17.32 -9.12
CA LYS A 45 -3.83 17.05 -7.85
C LYS A 45 -3.53 15.62 -7.38
N TRP A 46 -3.60 14.65 -8.29
CA TRP A 46 -3.23 13.26 -8.01
C TRP A 46 -1.75 13.14 -7.65
N ALA A 47 -0.84 13.75 -8.41
CA ALA A 47 0.59 13.74 -8.09
C ALA A 47 0.88 14.35 -6.71
N TRP A 48 0.22 15.46 -6.38
CA TRP A 48 0.33 16.09 -5.06
C TRP A 48 -0.19 15.17 -3.94
N PHE A 49 -1.32 14.50 -4.15
CA PHE A 49 -1.85 13.52 -3.21
C PHE A 49 -0.90 12.33 -3.01
N VAL A 50 -0.35 11.79 -4.09
CA VAL A 50 0.62 10.68 -4.04
C VAL A 50 1.86 11.10 -3.26
N ALA A 51 2.35 12.33 -3.42
CA ALA A 51 3.48 12.83 -2.63
C ALA A 51 3.18 12.79 -1.12
N LEU A 52 1.97 13.21 -0.70
CA LEU A 52 1.55 13.09 0.70
C LEU A 52 1.44 11.63 1.15
N ALA A 53 0.94 10.74 0.31
CA ALA A 53 0.86 9.32 0.61
C ALA A 53 2.24 8.69 0.84
N VAL A 54 3.27 9.15 0.10
CA VAL A 54 4.67 8.73 0.29
C VAL A 54 5.21 9.20 1.64
N GLU A 55 4.95 10.44 2.05
CA GLU A 55 5.34 10.94 3.38
C GLU A 55 4.65 10.11 4.49
N ARG A 56 3.35 9.81 4.32
CA ARG A 56 2.62 8.96 5.26
C ARG A 56 3.16 7.53 5.30
N PHE A 57 3.63 7.01 4.17
CA PHE A 57 4.28 5.71 4.09
C PHE A 57 5.61 5.69 4.85
N ASP A 58 6.43 6.73 4.73
CA ASP A 58 7.69 6.83 5.46
C ASP A 58 7.44 6.86 6.99
N VAL A 59 6.51 7.69 7.44
CA VAL A 59 6.11 7.74 8.86
C VAL A 59 5.60 6.37 9.33
N TRP A 60 4.75 5.71 8.54
CA TRP A 60 4.26 4.37 8.89
C TRP A 60 5.40 3.37 9.03
N CYS A 61 6.38 3.38 8.12
CA CYS A 61 7.54 2.48 8.19
C CYS A 61 8.37 2.72 9.45
N GLN A 62 8.57 3.98 9.85
CA GLN A 62 9.30 4.34 11.06
C GLN A 62 8.58 3.88 12.34
N ASP A 63 7.25 3.84 12.32
CA ASP A 63 6.43 3.43 13.46
C ASP A 63 6.25 1.91 13.61
N LEU A 64 6.63 1.11 12.61
CA LEU A 64 6.55 -0.35 12.65
C LEU A 64 7.54 -0.92 13.68
N ARG A 65 7.03 -1.67 14.65
CA ARG A 65 7.84 -2.26 15.72
C ARG A 65 8.03 -3.76 15.51
N PRO A 66 9.18 -4.33 15.93
CA PRO A 66 9.33 -5.77 16.03
C PRO A 66 8.21 -6.38 16.88
N GLY A 67 7.51 -7.39 16.35
CA GLY A 67 6.37 -8.03 17.03
C GLY A 67 5.00 -7.54 16.56
N ASP A 68 4.92 -6.40 15.87
CA ASP A 68 3.66 -5.94 15.26
C ASP A 68 3.12 -6.95 14.24
N GLN A 69 3.96 -7.86 13.72
CA GLN A 69 3.51 -8.93 12.84
C GLN A 69 2.49 -9.87 13.49
N SER A 70 2.44 -9.96 14.82
CA SER A 70 1.48 -10.81 15.52
C SER A 70 0.12 -10.12 15.73
N LYS A 71 0.02 -8.82 15.45
CA LYS A 71 -1.22 -8.06 15.62
C LYS A 71 -2.20 -8.36 14.49
N SER A 72 -3.49 -8.11 14.75
CA SER A 72 -4.55 -8.28 13.76
C SER A 72 -4.32 -7.38 12.54
N LEU A 73 -4.65 -7.87 11.34
CA LEU A 73 -4.60 -7.12 10.08
C LEU A 73 -5.23 -5.73 10.19
N LYS A 74 -6.34 -5.59 10.92
CA LYS A 74 -7.05 -4.32 11.09
C LYS A 74 -6.26 -3.25 11.86
N ILE A 75 -5.31 -3.67 12.68
CA ILE A 75 -4.51 -2.77 13.54
C ILE A 75 -3.25 -2.32 12.81
N VAL A 76 -2.70 -3.19 11.98
CA VAL A 76 -1.38 -2.99 11.36
C VAL A 76 -1.50 -2.42 9.94
N LEU A 77 -2.54 -2.80 9.20
CA LEU A 77 -2.67 -2.37 7.81
C LEU A 77 -2.79 -0.85 7.76
N PRO A 78 -1.93 -0.19 6.96
CA PRO A 78 -2.02 1.23 6.80
C PRO A 78 -3.25 1.57 5.93
N PRO A 79 -3.66 2.85 5.90
CA PRO A 79 -4.71 3.33 5.02
C PRO A 79 -4.42 3.06 3.53
N ILE A 80 -5.48 3.06 2.70
CA ILE A 80 -5.42 2.62 1.30
C ILE A 80 -4.39 3.37 0.44
N ASP A 81 -4.14 4.64 0.73
CA ASP A 81 -3.15 5.47 0.02
C ASP A 81 -1.72 5.06 0.34
N VAL A 82 -1.42 4.76 1.61
CA VAL A 82 -0.12 4.21 2.02
C VAL A 82 0.06 2.79 1.49
N LEU A 83 -1.00 1.99 1.49
CA LEU A 83 -1.00 0.65 0.91
C LEU A 83 -0.71 0.68 -0.60
N MET A 84 -1.21 1.70 -1.32
CA MET A 84 -0.90 1.93 -2.73
C MET A 84 0.59 2.20 -2.95
N VAL A 85 1.20 3.05 -2.13
CA VAL A 85 2.65 3.33 -2.19
C VAL A 85 3.45 2.07 -1.92
N TRP A 86 3.10 1.33 -0.87
CA TRP A 86 3.78 0.08 -0.54
C TRP A 86 3.65 -0.96 -1.66
N HIS A 87 2.46 -1.10 -2.23
CA HIS A 87 2.22 -1.97 -3.39
C HIS A 87 3.11 -1.59 -4.58
N ALA A 88 3.13 -0.31 -4.96
CA ALA A 88 3.96 0.17 -6.07
C ALA A 88 5.45 -0.07 -5.82
N TYR A 89 5.90 0.05 -4.57
CA TYR A 89 7.27 -0.22 -4.18
C TYR A 89 7.64 -1.71 -4.33
N MET A 90 6.74 -2.62 -3.95
CA MET A 90 6.92 -4.07 -4.12
C MET A 90 6.98 -4.52 -5.59
N LEU A 91 6.49 -3.72 -6.55
CA LEU A 91 6.60 -4.03 -7.98
C LEU A 91 8.05 -4.00 -8.49
N ASN A 92 8.98 -3.42 -7.73
CA ASN A 92 10.42 -3.52 -7.99
C ASN A 92 11.11 -4.40 -6.93
N PRO A 93 11.00 -5.74 -7.04
CA PRO A 93 11.35 -6.66 -5.95
C PRO A 93 12.83 -6.63 -5.58
N ARG A 94 13.72 -6.25 -6.51
CA ARG A 94 15.16 -6.17 -6.24
C ARG A 94 15.50 -5.01 -5.32
N TRP A 95 15.04 -3.80 -5.67
CA TRP A 95 15.27 -2.61 -4.85
C TRP A 95 14.56 -2.72 -3.51
N TYR A 96 13.30 -3.17 -3.53
CA TYR A 96 12.54 -3.40 -2.30
C TYR A 96 13.26 -4.35 -1.33
N ALA A 97 13.79 -5.48 -1.82
CA ALA A 97 14.53 -6.42 -0.97
C ALA A 97 15.84 -5.84 -0.44
N GLU A 98 16.59 -5.11 -1.27
CA GLU A 98 17.83 -4.45 -0.86
C GLU A 98 17.56 -3.40 0.23
N ASP A 99 16.53 -2.57 0.06
CA ASP A 99 16.18 -1.53 1.01
C ASP A 99 15.66 -2.10 2.33
N CYS A 100 14.89 -3.19 2.30
CA CYS A 100 14.51 -3.92 3.52
C CYS A 100 15.72 -4.47 4.30
N MET A 101 16.86 -4.70 3.62
CA MET A 101 18.09 -5.14 4.29
C MET A 101 18.93 -3.97 4.82
N ARG A 102 18.94 -2.84 4.09
CA ARG A 102 19.87 -1.72 4.33
C ARG A 102 19.27 -0.60 5.17
N ILE A 103 17.97 -0.35 5.03
CA ILE A 103 17.27 0.76 5.66
C ILE A 103 16.56 0.23 6.92
N PRO A 104 16.92 0.71 8.13
CA PRO A 104 16.33 0.23 9.37
C PRO A 104 14.80 0.30 9.42
N ALA A 105 14.21 1.40 8.93
CA ALA A 105 12.75 1.59 8.87
C ALA A 105 12.05 0.59 7.93
N CYS A 106 12.71 0.20 6.83
CA CYS A 106 12.16 -0.75 5.87
C CYS A 106 12.30 -2.22 6.32
N LYS A 107 13.13 -2.50 7.33
CA LYS A 107 13.43 -3.87 7.76
C LYS A 107 12.19 -4.63 8.22
N ALA A 108 11.27 -3.95 8.89
CA ALA A 108 10.02 -4.51 9.34
C ALA A 108 9.11 -4.92 8.15
N LEU A 109 9.14 -4.20 7.03
CA LEU A 109 8.26 -4.41 5.89
C LEU A 109 8.32 -5.84 5.33
N LYS A 110 9.50 -6.47 5.35
CA LYS A 110 9.67 -7.85 4.91
C LYS A 110 8.83 -8.84 5.72
N GLU A 111 8.71 -8.60 7.02
CA GLU A 111 7.90 -9.44 7.92
C GLU A 111 6.39 -9.20 7.72
N PHE A 112 6.02 -8.03 7.19
CA PHE A 112 4.64 -7.66 6.90
C PHE A 112 4.11 -8.14 5.55
N GLU A 113 4.94 -8.61 4.63
CA GLU A 113 4.50 -9.18 3.33
C GLU A 113 3.43 -10.28 3.50
N ARG A 114 3.53 -11.08 4.56
CA ARG A 114 2.53 -12.11 4.88
C ARG A 114 1.13 -11.55 5.10
N HIS A 115 1.04 -10.34 5.67
CA HIS A 115 -0.22 -9.64 5.91
C HIS A 115 -0.78 -9.10 4.60
N PHE A 116 0.08 -8.69 3.67
CA PHE A 116 -0.33 -8.31 2.33
C PHE A 116 -0.93 -9.52 1.58
N GLY A 117 -0.29 -10.69 1.65
CA GLY A 117 -0.86 -11.92 1.09
C GLY A 117 -2.20 -12.31 1.73
N ALA A 118 -2.31 -12.21 3.06
CA ALA A 118 -3.56 -12.46 3.77
C ALA A 118 -4.66 -11.45 3.41
N LEU A 119 -4.30 -10.18 3.15
CA LEU A 119 -5.21 -9.15 2.66
C LEU A 119 -5.83 -9.54 1.31
N LEU A 120 -5.02 -10.03 0.36
CA LEU A 120 -5.52 -10.47 -0.95
C LEU A 120 -6.51 -11.62 -0.83
N VAL A 121 -6.33 -12.53 0.14
CA VAL A 121 -7.29 -13.62 0.37
C VAL A 121 -8.52 -13.14 1.15
N GLY A 122 -8.37 -12.12 1.99
CA GLY A 122 -9.41 -11.58 2.86
C GLY A 122 -10.35 -10.55 2.23
N PHE A 123 -10.05 -10.04 1.03
CA PHE A 123 -11.00 -9.26 0.21
C PHE A 123 -12.12 -10.19 -0.29
N SER A 124 -13.09 -10.50 0.57
CA SER A 124 -14.36 -11.11 0.16
C SER A 124 -15.25 -10.03 -0.45
N PHE A 125 -15.76 -10.33 -1.66
CA PHE A 125 -16.82 -9.58 -2.34
C PHE A 125 -18.19 -9.90 -1.71
#